data_AF-A0A174NPX0-F1
#
_entry.id   AF-A0A174NPX0-F1
#
_cell.length_a   1.000
_cell.length_b   1.000
_cell.length_c   1.000
_cell.angle_alpha   90.00
_cell.angle_beta   90.00
_cell.angle_gamma   90.00
#
_symmetry.space_group_name_H-M   'P 1'
#
loop_
_entity.id
_entity.type
_entity.pdbx_description
1 polymer ?
#
loop_
_entity_poly.entity_id
_entity_poly.type
_entity_poly.pdbx_seq_one_letter_code
_entity_poly.pdbx_strand_id
1 'polypeptide(L)'
;MKDITLCHPRLQVLAANMVEECRKQGLAVKIGETLRTRAEQDALYAQGRTKPGSIVTNAPGSSYSSFHQWGTAFDIYRNDGQGAYNETGGFFEKAGAVGVSLGLIWGGNWKSIVDKPHFQLADWGSSTEEIKRLYKDPAEFMKTWVTVKAKTGWIEDVYGRWYRHDDGSYTKNDWEKIDGKWYWFNESGYAYRSQWVLSKEKWYYLGEDNAMVTGLQVVDNSAYFFDETGAMATGKITLETDEKGALRG
;
A
#
# COMPACT_ATOMS: atom_id res chain seq x y z
N MET A 1 1.25 17.30 6.15
CA MET A 1 1.86 16.03 5.73
C MET A 1 1.94 16.07 4.22
N LYS A 2 3.14 15.97 3.67
CA LYS A 2 3.31 15.89 2.22
C LYS A 2 2.97 14.48 1.73
N ASP A 3 2.46 14.42 0.50
CA ASP A 3 2.01 13.18 -0.11
C ASP A 3 3.21 12.29 -0.46
N ILE A 4 3.28 11.10 0.14
CA ILE A 4 4.33 10.11 -0.13
C ILE A 4 4.15 9.46 -1.49
N THR A 5 2.94 9.47 -2.07
CA THR A 5 2.64 8.85 -3.36
C THR A 5 3.31 9.56 -4.54
N LEU A 6 3.83 10.77 -4.31
CA LEU A 6 4.64 11.53 -5.27
C LEU A 6 6.12 11.12 -5.28
N CYS A 7 6.58 10.29 -4.33
CA CYS A 7 7.95 9.78 -4.30
C CYS A 7 8.12 8.49 -5.12
N HIS A 8 9.36 8.06 -5.29
CA HIS A 8 9.71 6.84 -6.01
C HIS A 8 8.92 5.63 -5.47
N PRO A 9 8.31 4.77 -6.31
CA PRO A 9 7.44 3.67 -5.86
C PRO A 9 8.06 2.75 -4.79
N ARG A 10 9.35 2.38 -4.94
CA ARG A 10 10.09 1.64 -3.90
C ARG A 10 10.16 2.38 -2.56
N LEU A 11 10.34 3.71 -2.58
CA LEU A 11 10.38 4.51 -1.36
C LEU A 11 9.01 4.52 -0.67
N GLN A 12 7.92 4.55 -1.42
CA GLN A 12 6.56 4.49 -0.87
C GLN A 12 6.36 3.21 -0.03
N VAL A 13 6.74 2.06 -0.59
CA VAL A 13 6.63 0.75 0.08
C VAL A 13 7.51 0.72 1.34
N LEU A 14 8.76 1.15 1.23
CA LEU A 14 9.68 1.16 2.37
C LEU A 14 9.22 2.11 3.48
N ALA A 15 8.71 3.29 3.13
CA ALA A 15 8.17 4.24 4.10
C ALA A 15 6.94 3.69 4.82
N ALA A 16 6.02 3.02 4.11
CA ALA A 16 4.86 2.37 4.71
C ALA A 16 5.28 1.24 5.68
N ASN A 17 6.20 0.37 5.24
CA ASN A 17 6.75 -0.70 6.08
C ASN A 17 7.45 -0.15 7.33
N MET A 18 8.19 0.95 7.18
CA MET A 18 8.88 1.60 8.29
C MET A 18 7.89 2.18 9.32
N VAL A 19 6.85 2.88 8.87
CA VAL A 19 5.81 3.42 9.78
C VAL A 19 5.13 2.28 10.54
N GLU A 20 4.78 1.20 9.86
CA GLU A 20 4.14 0.04 10.47
C GLU A 20 5.06 -0.68 11.47
N GLU A 21 6.34 -0.85 11.13
CA GLU A 21 7.31 -1.51 12.01
C GLU A 21 7.65 -0.64 13.24
N CYS A 22 7.77 0.68 13.06
CA CYS A 22 7.85 1.63 14.17
C CYS A 22 6.62 1.53 15.09
N ARG A 23 5.42 1.45 14.52
CA ARG A 23 4.16 1.32 15.28
C ARG A 23 4.16 0.05 16.14
N LYS A 24 4.59 -1.10 15.62
CA LYS A 24 4.71 -2.35 16.38
C LYS A 24 5.66 -2.25 17.58
N GLN A 25 6.65 -1.37 17.49
CA GLN A 25 7.61 -1.09 18.56
C GLN A 25 7.19 0.08 19.48
N GLY A 26 5.95 0.57 19.35
CA GLY A 26 5.42 1.67 20.16
C GLY A 26 5.94 3.05 19.76
N LEU A 27 6.57 3.18 18.59
CA LEU A 27 7.06 4.45 18.05
C LEU A 27 6.00 5.04 17.12
N ALA A 28 5.24 6.01 17.61
CA ALA A 28 4.25 6.71 16.78
C ALA A 28 4.94 7.65 15.80
N VAL A 29 5.18 7.17 14.58
CA VAL A 29 5.84 7.91 13.50
C VAL A 29 4.84 8.36 12.45
N LYS A 30 5.01 9.57 11.90
CA LYS A 30 4.31 10.04 10.69
C LYS A 30 5.30 10.66 9.71
N ILE A 31 4.97 10.60 8.42
CA ILE A 31 5.76 11.22 7.35
C ILE A 31 5.43 12.72 7.31
N GLY A 32 6.46 13.57 7.34
CA GLY A 32 6.35 15.03 7.30
C GLY A 32 6.60 15.58 5.90
N GLU A 33 7.84 15.45 5.44
CA GLU A 33 8.33 15.93 4.15
C GLU A 33 8.55 14.79 3.16
N THR A 34 8.29 15.03 1.88
CA THR A 34 8.41 14.04 0.80
C THR A 34 9.07 14.69 -0.43
N LEU A 35 8.48 14.55 -1.62
CA LEU A 35 8.95 15.21 -2.84
C LEU A 35 8.98 16.73 -2.65
N ARG A 36 10.07 17.35 -3.12
CA ARG A 36 10.28 18.80 -3.04
C ARG A 36 10.60 19.37 -4.42
N THR A 37 9.85 20.37 -4.85
CA THR A 37 10.12 21.10 -6.09
C THR A 37 11.38 21.96 -5.95
N ARG A 38 11.92 22.40 -7.10
CA ARG A 38 13.03 23.37 -7.13
C ARG A 38 12.72 24.64 -6.35
N ALA A 39 11.53 25.22 -6.54
CA ALA A 39 11.13 26.46 -5.88
C ALA A 39 11.01 26.29 -4.36
N GLU A 40 10.47 25.17 -3.89
CA GLU A 40 10.43 24.87 -2.45
C GLU A 40 11.83 24.71 -1.86
N GLN A 41 12.75 24.04 -2.56
CA GLN A 41 14.13 23.91 -2.12
C GLN A 41 14.86 25.26 -2.07
N ASP A 42 14.66 26.13 -3.07
CA ASP A 42 15.20 27.49 -3.06
C ASP A 42 14.64 28.33 -1.89
N ALA A 43 13.37 28.13 -1.52
CA ALA A 43 12.77 28.80 -0.38
C ALA A 43 13.39 28.36 0.95
N LEU A 44 13.72 27.06 1.12
CA LEU A 44 14.46 26.57 2.29
C LEU A 44 15.90 27.07 2.30
N TYR A 45 16.57 27.09 1.15
CA TYR A 45 17.93 27.63 1.04
C TYR A 45 18.01 29.11 1.43
N ALA A 46 16.96 29.90 1.18
CA ALA A 46 16.87 31.30 1.58
C ALA A 46 16.79 31.52 3.11
N GLN A 47 16.33 30.53 3.90
CA GLN A 47 16.22 30.66 5.36
C GLN A 47 17.60 30.80 6.02
N GLY A 48 17.70 31.74 6.95
CA GLY A 48 18.96 32.10 7.62
C GLY A 48 19.95 32.84 6.71
N ARG A 49 19.56 33.16 5.46
CA ARG A 49 20.38 33.91 4.49
C ARG A 49 19.68 35.20 4.07
N THR A 50 18.59 35.07 3.32
CA THR A 50 17.78 36.20 2.82
C THR A 50 16.39 36.25 3.44
N LYS A 51 16.02 35.23 4.23
CA LYS A 51 14.80 35.19 5.06
C LYS A 51 15.16 34.83 6.50
N PRO A 52 14.41 35.31 7.51
CA PRO A 52 14.57 34.89 8.90
C PRO A 52 14.41 33.37 9.09
N GLY A 53 15.10 32.81 10.08
CA GLY A 53 15.06 31.38 10.42
C GLY A 53 16.45 30.75 10.53
N SER A 54 16.51 29.50 10.96
CA SER A 54 17.76 28.74 10.98
C SER A 54 18.10 28.22 9.59
N ILE A 55 19.40 28.06 9.29
CA ILE A 55 19.83 27.38 8.08
C ILE A 55 19.48 25.89 8.22
N VAL A 56 18.57 25.42 7.37
CA VAL A 56 18.13 24.00 7.34
C VAL A 56 18.68 23.23 6.14
N THR A 57 19.32 23.93 5.20
CA THR A 57 19.94 23.31 4.03
C THR A 57 21.07 24.16 3.46
N ASN A 58 22.06 23.48 2.86
CA ASN A 58 23.15 24.08 2.09
C ASN A 58 22.96 23.95 0.57
N ALA A 59 21.88 23.31 0.12
CA ALA A 59 21.64 23.03 -1.29
C ALA A 59 20.66 24.06 -1.89
N PRO A 60 21.07 24.90 -2.86
CA PRO A 60 20.12 25.66 -3.67
C PRO A 60 19.34 24.69 -4.56
N GLY A 61 18.08 25.02 -4.87
CA GLY A 61 17.19 24.19 -5.65
C GLY A 61 17.69 23.92 -7.07
N SER A 62 18.44 24.85 -7.67
CA SER A 62 19.08 24.66 -8.98
C SER A 62 20.18 23.60 -9.00
N SER A 63 20.74 23.24 -7.83
CA SER A 63 21.84 22.26 -7.76
C SER A 63 21.36 20.81 -7.80
N TYR A 64 20.06 20.58 -7.59
CA TYR A 64 19.47 19.26 -7.36
C TYR A 64 20.23 18.43 -6.32
N SER A 65 20.80 19.08 -5.30
CA SER A 65 21.64 18.40 -4.31
C SER A 65 20.85 17.79 -3.14
N SER A 66 19.53 17.96 -3.11
CA SER A 66 18.64 17.33 -2.12
C SER A 66 17.95 16.10 -2.71
N PHE A 67 18.02 14.96 -2.01
CA PHE A 67 17.31 13.73 -2.40
C PHE A 67 15.78 13.88 -2.44
N HIS A 68 15.21 14.85 -1.71
CA HIS A 68 13.79 15.18 -1.83
C HIS A 68 13.42 15.70 -3.22
N GLN A 69 14.33 16.38 -3.92
CA GLN A 69 14.06 16.84 -5.29
C GLN A 69 14.00 15.70 -6.29
N TRP A 70 14.68 14.59 -5.98
CA TRP A 70 14.67 13.36 -6.75
C TRP A 70 13.51 12.43 -6.35
N GLY A 71 12.69 12.79 -5.35
CA GLY A 71 11.62 11.91 -4.84
C GLY A 71 12.13 10.61 -4.22
N THR A 72 13.36 10.60 -3.72
CA THR A 72 14.03 9.40 -3.17
C THR A 72 14.29 9.52 -1.67
N ALA A 73 13.76 10.57 -1.03
CA ALA A 73 13.83 10.80 0.40
C ALA A 73 12.48 11.21 1.01
N PHE A 74 12.34 10.97 2.31
CA PHE A 74 11.25 11.47 3.14
C PHE A 74 11.77 11.77 4.54
N ASP A 75 11.10 12.71 5.21
CA ASP A 75 11.36 13.01 6.62
C ASP A 75 10.21 12.51 7.47
N ILE A 76 10.52 12.02 8.67
CA ILE A 76 9.52 11.63 9.66
C ILE A 76 9.43 12.65 10.79
N TYR A 77 8.31 12.59 11.53
CA TYR A 77 8.19 13.27 12.82
C TYR A 77 7.49 12.38 13.84
N ARG A 78 7.73 12.68 15.12
CA ARG A 78 7.13 12.02 16.26
C ARG A 78 5.67 12.46 16.43
N ASN A 79 4.76 11.51 16.53
CA ASN A 79 3.31 11.74 16.58
C ASN A 79 2.64 11.06 17.79
N ASP A 80 3.23 11.21 18.97
CA ASP A 80 2.68 10.71 20.25
C ASP A 80 2.23 11.83 21.20
N GLY A 81 2.18 13.07 20.71
CA GLY A 81 1.80 14.24 21.51
C GLY A 81 2.94 14.88 22.32
N GLN A 82 4.16 14.33 22.31
CA GLN A 82 5.30 14.86 23.07
C GLN A 82 6.12 15.92 22.31
N GLY A 83 5.69 16.28 21.10
CA GLY A 83 6.35 17.23 20.21
C GLY A 83 7.07 16.53 19.05
N ALA A 84 6.93 17.12 17.84
CA ALA A 84 7.31 16.51 16.57
C ALA A 84 8.79 16.12 16.46
N TYR A 85 9.69 16.85 17.14
CA TYR A 85 11.14 16.67 17.09
C TYR A 85 11.73 16.42 18.49
N ASN A 86 10.91 15.92 19.42
CA ASN A 86 11.36 15.60 20.78
C ASN A 86 12.09 14.24 20.79
N GLU A 87 13.36 14.27 21.20
CA GLU A 87 14.26 13.11 21.26
C GLU A 87 14.16 12.28 22.55
N THR A 88 13.24 12.60 23.46
CA THR A 88 13.08 11.89 24.73
C THR A 88 12.92 10.39 24.49
N GLY A 89 13.77 9.59 25.14
CA GLY A 89 13.79 8.13 25.02
C GLY A 89 14.52 7.59 23.79
N GLY A 90 15.30 8.42 23.09
CA GLY A 90 16.05 8.03 21.88
C GLY A 90 15.12 7.71 20.72
N PHE A 91 14.10 8.54 20.51
CA PHE A 91 13.00 8.24 19.59
C PHE A 91 13.50 8.08 18.16
N PHE A 92 14.26 9.06 17.65
CA PHE A 92 14.73 9.02 16.28
C PHE A 92 15.85 8.01 16.08
N GLU A 93 16.65 7.69 17.10
CA GLU A 93 17.62 6.58 17.02
C GLU A 93 16.92 5.23 16.82
N LYS A 94 15.85 4.97 17.55
CA LYS A 94 15.07 3.72 17.41
C LYS A 94 14.36 3.65 16.07
N ALA A 95 13.71 4.74 15.66
CA ALA A 95 13.10 4.82 14.32
C ALA A 95 14.16 4.70 13.20
N GLY A 96 15.32 5.32 13.41
CA GLY A 96 16.51 5.21 12.55
C GLY A 96 16.94 3.77 12.31
N ALA A 97 17.06 2.99 13.38
CA ALA A 97 17.41 1.57 13.31
C ALA A 97 16.40 0.75 12.50
N VAL A 98 15.09 1.05 12.61
CA VAL A 98 14.05 0.43 11.79
C VAL A 98 14.20 0.79 10.31
N GLY A 99 14.43 2.07 9.99
CA GLY A 99 14.65 2.47 8.59
C GLY A 99 15.88 1.77 7.99
N VAL A 100 16.98 1.70 8.74
CA VAL A 100 18.20 1.00 8.32
C VAL A 100 17.96 -0.50 8.10
N SER A 101 17.19 -1.17 8.97
CA SER A 101 16.90 -2.61 8.79
C SER A 101 16.06 -2.90 7.55
N LEU A 102 15.28 -1.93 7.08
CA LEU A 102 14.52 -1.99 5.82
C LEU A 102 15.35 -1.59 4.58
N GLY A 103 16.64 -1.28 4.75
CA GLY A 103 17.56 -0.93 3.68
C GLY A 103 17.52 0.56 3.28
N LEU A 104 16.97 1.43 4.11
CA LEU A 104 17.08 2.88 3.92
C LEU A 104 18.41 3.40 4.49
N ILE A 105 18.94 4.46 3.88
CA ILE A 105 19.94 5.30 4.54
C ILE A 105 19.21 6.24 5.49
N TRP A 106 19.73 6.36 6.71
CA TRP A 106 19.22 7.26 7.74
C TRP A 106 20.17 8.44 7.96
N GLY A 107 19.63 9.66 7.94
CA GLY A 107 20.40 10.89 8.09
C GLY A 107 20.99 11.10 9.49
N GLY A 108 20.49 10.39 10.51
CA GLY A 108 21.09 10.35 11.84
C GLY A 108 22.48 9.71 11.89
N ASN A 109 22.86 8.94 10.86
CA ASN A 109 24.20 8.35 10.74
C ASN A 109 25.22 9.29 10.07
N TRP A 110 24.82 10.47 9.62
CA TRP A 110 25.72 11.43 8.97
C TRP A 110 26.65 12.10 9.98
N LYS A 111 27.81 12.61 9.51
CA LYS A 111 28.77 13.34 10.36
C LYS A 111 28.42 14.82 10.50
N SER A 112 27.91 15.42 9.43
CA SER A 112 27.42 16.79 9.37
C SER A 112 26.76 17.04 8.00
N ILE A 113 25.63 17.73 7.90
CA ILE A 113 24.71 18.08 9.00
C ILE A 113 23.98 16.80 9.40
N VAL A 114 23.88 16.50 10.70
CA VAL A 114 23.11 15.32 11.17
C VAL A 114 21.62 15.62 11.01
N ASP A 115 20.91 14.78 10.26
CA ASP A 115 19.49 14.97 9.96
C ASP A 115 18.68 13.74 10.40
N LYS A 116 18.32 13.70 11.67
CA LYS A 116 17.67 12.52 12.29
C LYS A 116 16.26 12.21 11.75
N PRO A 117 15.45 13.19 11.33
CA PRO A 117 14.20 12.92 10.61
C PRO A 117 14.35 12.23 9.25
N HIS A 118 15.51 12.38 8.59
CA HIS A 118 15.67 12.08 7.17
C HIS A 118 15.94 10.60 6.86
N PHE A 119 15.26 10.08 5.85
CA PHE A 119 15.47 8.75 5.29
C PHE A 119 15.50 8.81 3.76
N GLN A 120 16.29 7.93 3.14
CA GLN A 120 16.38 7.86 1.68
C GLN A 120 16.70 6.45 1.15
N LEU A 121 16.44 6.23 -0.13
CA LEU A 121 16.91 5.04 -0.85
C LEU A 121 18.45 4.95 -0.82
N ALA A 122 18.96 3.73 -0.67
CA ALA A 122 20.39 3.47 -0.56
C ALA A 122 21.14 3.50 -1.91
N ASP A 123 20.42 3.45 -3.02
CA ASP A 123 20.93 3.25 -4.38
C ASP A 123 22.02 4.25 -4.81
N TRP A 124 22.06 5.45 -4.21
CA TRP A 124 23.02 6.52 -4.57
C TRP A 124 23.89 6.98 -3.38
N GLY A 125 23.95 6.19 -2.30
CA GLY A 125 24.73 6.55 -1.11
C GLY A 125 24.26 7.88 -0.50
N SER A 126 25.17 8.65 0.08
CA SER A 126 24.88 9.93 0.75
C SER A 126 25.00 11.17 -0.16
N SER A 127 25.20 10.98 -1.47
CA SER A 127 25.44 12.07 -2.42
C SER A 127 24.59 11.95 -3.67
N THR A 128 24.05 13.07 -4.14
CA THR A 128 23.25 13.13 -5.37
C THR A 128 24.09 13.17 -6.65
N GLU A 129 25.43 13.14 -6.56
CA GLU A 129 26.30 13.21 -7.75
C GLU A 129 26.08 12.05 -8.71
N GLU A 130 25.85 10.84 -8.19
CA GLU A 130 25.63 9.68 -9.06
C GLU A 130 24.29 9.74 -9.78
N ILE A 131 23.19 10.09 -9.08
CA ILE A 131 21.88 10.23 -9.71
C ILE A 131 21.86 11.36 -10.75
N LYS A 132 22.57 12.48 -10.48
CA LYS A 132 22.80 13.57 -11.45
C LYS A 132 23.57 13.11 -12.69
N ARG A 133 24.58 12.26 -12.51
CA ARG A 133 25.38 11.70 -13.62
C ARG A 133 24.54 10.79 -14.51
N LEU A 134 23.65 10.00 -13.92
CA LEU A 134 22.81 9.03 -14.64
C LEU A 134 21.59 9.68 -15.30
N TYR A 135 20.98 10.65 -14.61
CA TYR A 135 19.73 11.27 -15.02
C TYR A 135 19.91 12.78 -14.95
N LYS A 136 19.97 13.42 -16.12
CA LYS A 136 20.21 14.86 -16.33
C LYS A 136 19.55 15.77 -15.30
N ASP A 137 18.30 15.48 -14.94
CA ASP A 137 17.52 16.20 -13.94
C ASP A 137 16.46 15.28 -13.30
N PRO A 138 15.80 15.72 -12.20
CA PRO A 138 14.78 14.92 -11.55
C PRO A 138 13.59 14.55 -12.43
N ALA A 139 13.22 15.38 -13.42
CA ALA A 139 12.08 15.10 -14.29
C ALA A 139 12.40 13.93 -15.23
N GLU A 140 13.60 13.87 -15.81
CA GLU A 140 14.05 12.72 -16.60
C GLU A 140 14.16 11.45 -15.74
N PHE A 141 14.62 11.57 -14.49
CA PHE A 141 14.64 10.43 -13.57
C PHE A 141 13.23 9.89 -13.27
N MET A 142 12.26 10.78 -12.99
CA MET A 142 10.89 10.36 -12.68
C MET A 142 10.21 9.61 -13.83
N LYS A 143 10.58 9.89 -15.09
CA LYS A 143 10.08 9.13 -16.24
C LYS A 143 10.53 7.67 -16.25
N THR A 144 11.64 7.33 -15.57
CA THR A 144 12.14 5.96 -15.49
C THR A 144 11.47 5.15 -14.40
N TRP A 145 10.60 5.76 -13.60
CA TRP A 145 9.92 5.07 -12.52
C TRP A 145 8.90 4.11 -13.10
N VAL A 146 9.28 2.83 -13.11
CA VAL A 146 8.29 1.77 -13.24
C VAL A 146 7.52 1.79 -11.92
N THR A 147 6.29 2.30 -11.94
CA THR A 147 5.35 2.03 -10.86
C THR A 147 5.40 0.53 -10.64
N VAL A 148 5.76 0.09 -9.43
CA VAL A 148 5.60 -1.33 -9.09
C VAL A 148 4.12 -1.56 -9.32
N LYS A 149 3.75 -2.21 -10.42
CA LYS A 149 2.37 -2.52 -10.72
C LYS A 149 1.96 -3.37 -9.53
N ALA A 150 1.26 -2.78 -8.58
CA ALA A 150 0.76 -3.53 -7.46
C ALA A 150 -0.02 -4.70 -8.07
N LYS A 151 0.23 -5.91 -7.54
CA LYS A 151 -0.22 -7.14 -8.17
C LYS A 151 -1.70 -7.00 -8.52
N THR A 152 -2.03 -7.04 -9.81
CA THR A 152 -3.40 -7.21 -10.27
C THR A 152 -3.76 -8.67 -10.04
N GLY A 153 -4.99 -8.93 -9.63
CA GLY A 153 -5.48 -10.29 -9.39
C GLY A 153 -5.78 -10.57 -7.92
N TRP A 154 -5.83 -11.86 -7.60
CA TRP A 154 -6.10 -12.32 -6.24
C TRP A 154 -4.96 -11.99 -5.29
N ILE A 155 -5.32 -11.36 -4.16
CA ILE A 155 -4.46 -11.08 -3.02
C ILE A 155 -5.08 -11.76 -1.80
N GLU A 156 -4.24 -12.32 -0.93
CA GLU A 156 -4.67 -13.00 0.29
C GLU A 156 -3.88 -12.49 1.48
N ASP A 157 -4.59 -12.20 2.57
CA ASP A 157 -4.00 -11.86 3.87
C ASP A 157 -4.74 -12.59 5.00
N VAL A 158 -4.47 -12.19 6.25
CA VAL A 158 -5.03 -12.83 7.45
C VAL A 158 -6.55 -12.70 7.57
N TYR A 159 -7.17 -11.77 6.85
CA TYR A 159 -8.62 -11.54 6.87
C TYR A 159 -9.34 -12.27 5.73
N GLY A 160 -8.61 -12.59 4.66
CA GLY A 160 -9.12 -13.40 3.56
C GLY A 160 -8.57 -12.98 2.21
N ARG A 161 -9.30 -13.35 1.16
CA ARG A 161 -8.94 -13.08 -0.23
C ARG A 161 -9.71 -11.89 -0.78
N TRP A 162 -9.06 -11.05 -1.56
CA TRP A 162 -9.69 -9.95 -2.30
C TRP A 162 -9.11 -9.87 -3.72
N TYR A 163 -9.80 -9.18 -4.62
CA TYR A 163 -9.37 -9.04 -6.01
C TYR A 163 -9.03 -7.60 -6.33
N ARG A 164 -7.78 -7.36 -6.77
CA ARG A 164 -7.29 -6.02 -7.12
C ARG A 164 -7.33 -5.83 -8.62
N HIS A 165 -8.00 -4.78 -9.09
CA HIS A 165 -8.03 -4.39 -10.50
C HIS A 165 -6.74 -3.66 -10.91
N ASP A 166 -6.56 -3.48 -12.22
CA ASP A 166 -5.36 -2.84 -12.79
C ASP A 166 -5.16 -1.38 -12.33
N ASP A 167 -6.26 -0.65 -12.12
CA ASP A 167 -6.25 0.72 -11.59
C ASP A 167 -6.07 0.79 -10.06
N GLY A 168 -6.00 -0.38 -9.41
CA GLY A 168 -5.86 -0.53 -7.97
C GLY A 168 -7.14 -0.46 -7.16
N SER A 169 -8.29 -0.27 -7.78
CA SER A 169 -9.59 -0.43 -7.13
C SER A 169 -9.91 -1.91 -6.89
N TYR A 170 -10.99 -2.17 -6.17
CA TYR A 170 -11.48 -3.52 -5.83
C TYR A 170 -12.98 -3.48 -5.52
N THR A 171 -13.69 -4.57 -5.80
CA THR A 171 -15.14 -4.70 -5.56
C THR A 171 -15.48 -4.74 -4.06
N LYS A 172 -16.59 -4.09 -3.67
CA LYS A 172 -17.14 -4.08 -2.30
C LYS A 172 -18.65 -4.17 -2.32
N ASN A 173 -19.23 -4.94 -1.40
CA ASN A 173 -20.69 -5.13 -1.27
C ASN A 173 -21.37 -5.51 -2.60
N ASP A 174 -20.67 -6.24 -3.47
CA ASP A 174 -21.18 -6.59 -4.79
C ASP A 174 -20.58 -7.89 -5.32
N TRP A 175 -21.20 -8.39 -6.39
CA TRP A 175 -20.76 -9.53 -7.17
C TRP A 175 -19.69 -9.14 -8.18
N GLU A 176 -18.70 -10.02 -8.37
CA GLU A 176 -17.78 -9.93 -9.50
C GLU A 176 -17.56 -11.29 -10.14
N LYS A 177 -17.45 -11.29 -11.48
CA LYS A 177 -17.09 -12.48 -12.24
C LYS A 177 -15.61 -12.42 -12.59
N ILE A 178 -14.82 -13.34 -12.03
CA ILE A 178 -13.37 -13.44 -12.22
C ILE A 178 -13.07 -14.83 -12.75
N ASP A 179 -12.34 -14.93 -13.87
CA ASP A 179 -11.96 -16.20 -14.52
C ASP A 179 -13.13 -17.19 -14.71
N GLY A 180 -14.30 -16.66 -15.04
CA GLY A 180 -15.51 -17.45 -15.31
C GLY A 180 -16.33 -17.82 -14.07
N LYS A 181 -15.83 -17.58 -12.86
CA LYS A 181 -16.51 -17.85 -11.58
C LYS A 181 -17.06 -16.57 -10.95
N TRP A 182 -18.16 -16.69 -10.22
CA TRP A 182 -18.76 -15.56 -9.49
C TRP A 182 -18.31 -15.54 -8.04
N TYR A 183 -18.05 -14.34 -7.52
CA TYR A 183 -17.61 -14.10 -6.15
C TYR A 183 -18.43 -12.96 -5.56
N TRP A 184 -18.71 -13.01 -4.26
CA TRP A 184 -19.32 -11.92 -3.52
C TRP A 184 -18.31 -11.30 -2.56
N PHE A 185 -18.16 -9.97 -2.62
CA PHE A 185 -17.24 -9.23 -1.77
C PHE A 185 -17.98 -8.44 -0.69
N ASN A 186 -17.45 -8.45 0.51
CA ASN A 186 -18.01 -7.72 1.65
C ASN A 186 -17.67 -6.21 1.61
N GLU A 187 -18.09 -5.46 2.63
CA GLU A 187 -17.87 -4.01 2.71
C GLU A 187 -16.38 -3.62 2.72
N SER A 188 -15.54 -4.51 3.25
CA SER A 188 -14.08 -4.32 3.26
C SER A 188 -13.40 -4.81 1.99
N GLY A 189 -14.14 -5.45 1.07
CA GLY A 189 -13.63 -5.96 -0.20
C GLY A 189 -13.09 -7.40 -0.16
N TYR A 190 -13.33 -8.15 0.91
CA TYR A 190 -12.94 -9.57 0.98
C TYR A 190 -14.04 -10.48 0.46
N ALA A 191 -13.66 -11.50 -0.30
CA ALA A 191 -14.54 -12.50 -0.85
C ALA A 191 -15.07 -13.42 0.26
N TYR A 192 -16.37 -13.68 0.26
CA TYR A 192 -16.99 -14.65 1.16
C TYR A 192 -16.46 -16.07 0.90
N ARG A 193 -16.35 -16.86 1.97
CA ARG A 193 -15.92 -18.27 1.95
C ARG A 193 -16.89 -19.09 2.79
N SER A 194 -17.47 -20.14 2.23
CA SER A 194 -18.41 -21.02 2.93
C SER A 194 -19.56 -20.25 3.61
N GLN A 195 -20.14 -19.29 2.89
CA GLN A 195 -21.10 -18.33 3.43
C GLN A 195 -22.29 -18.10 2.50
N TRP A 196 -23.44 -17.80 3.12
CA TRP A 196 -24.67 -17.43 2.44
C TRP A 196 -24.70 -15.95 2.05
N VAL A 197 -25.29 -15.64 0.89
CA VAL A 197 -25.53 -14.27 0.43
C VAL A 197 -26.99 -14.11 0.03
N LEU A 198 -27.64 -13.09 0.59
CA LEU A 198 -28.95 -12.64 0.13
C LEU A 198 -28.74 -11.43 -0.80
N SER A 199 -29.06 -11.61 -2.08
CA SER A 199 -28.94 -10.56 -3.09
C SER A 199 -30.20 -10.52 -3.94
N LYS A 200 -30.82 -9.34 -4.06
CA LYS A 200 -32.06 -9.13 -4.81
C LYS A 200 -33.14 -10.17 -4.46
N GLU A 201 -33.38 -10.36 -3.16
CA GLU A 201 -34.38 -11.28 -2.59
C GLU A 201 -34.13 -12.78 -2.90
N LYS A 202 -32.96 -13.14 -3.45
CA LYS A 202 -32.56 -14.53 -3.70
C LYS A 202 -31.35 -14.91 -2.85
N TRP A 203 -31.34 -16.17 -2.41
CA TRP A 203 -30.21 -16.74 -1.67
C TRP A 203 -29.20 -17.38 -2.61
N TYR A 204 -27.92 -17.19 -2.31
CA TYR A 204 -26.77 -17.78 -3.00
C TYR A 204 -25.83 -18.34 -1.93
N TYR A 205 -24.93 -19.25 -2.33
CA TYR A 205 -23.90 -19.77 -1.44
C TYR A 205 -22.52 -19.70 -2.10
N LEU A 206 -21.53 -19.25 -1.34
CA LEU A 206 -20.13 -19.20 -1.76
C LEU A 206 -19.43 -20.39 -1.11
N GLY A 207 -18.79 -21.22 -1.93
CA GLY A 207 -18.09 -22.42 -1.51
C GLY A 207 -16.77 -22.13 -0.79
N GLU A 208 -16.03 -23.22 -0.51
CA GLU A 208 -14.73 -23.14 0.15
C GLU A 208 -13.67 -22.43 -0.70
N ASP A 209 -13.78 -22.49 -2.02
CA ASP A 209 -12.89 -21.78 -2.97
C ASP A 209 -13.29 -20.32 -3.22
N ASN A 210 -14.20 -19.80 -2.38
CA ASN A 210 -14.85 -18.49 -2.46
C ASN A 210 -15.87 -18.33 -3.61
N ALA A 211 -15.99 -19.30 -4.51
CA ALA A 211 -16.82 -19.16 -5.70
C ALA A 211 -18.28 -19.52 -5.40
N MET A 212 -19.20 -18.86 -6.09
CA MET A 212 -20.62 -19.18 -6.08
C MET A 212 -20.85 -20.60 -6.59
N VAL A 213 -21.60 -21.38 -5.82
CA VAL A 213 -21.95 -22.75 -6.17
C VAL A 213 -23.19 -22.80 -7.06
N THR A 214 -23.30 -23.88 -7.84
CA THR A 214 -24.51 -24.26 -8.57
C THR A 214 -24.81 -25.75 -8.33
N GLY A 215 -25.98 -26.22 -8.73
CA GLY A 215 -26.42 -27.60 -8.59
C GLY A 215 -26.70 -28.02 -7.14
N LEU A 216 -26.67 -29.34 -6.90
CA LEU A 216 -26.89 -29.93 -5.59
C LEU A 216 -25.66 -29.75 -4.69
N GLN A 217 -25.87 -29.16 -3.51
CA GLN A 217 -24.84 -28.88 -2.53
C GLN A 217 -25.29 -29.33 -1.15
N VAL A 218 -24.36 -29.76 -0.30
CA VAL A 218 -24.62 -30.05 1.10
C VAL A 218 -23.94 -28.98 1.96
N VAL A 219 -24.75 -28.22 2.69
CA VAL A 219 -24.30 -27.15 3.60
C VAL A 219 -24.87 -27.47 4.97
N ASP A 220 -24.00 -27.58 5.98
CA ASP A 220 -24.39 -27.88 7.37
C ASP A 220 -25.36 -29.07 7.49
N ASN A 221 -25.01 -30.20 6.87
CA ASN A 221 -25.80 -31.44 6.81
C ASN A 221 -27.17 -31.32 6.11
N SER A 222 -27.47 -30.21 5.46
CA SER A 222 -28.69 -30.00 4.69
C SER A 222 -28.39 -29.92 3.19
N ALA A 223 -29.21 -30.56 2.38
CA ALA A 223 -29.07 -30.53 0.92
C ALA A 223 -29.85 -29.33 0.34
N TYR A 224 -29.18 -28.55 -0.50
CA TYR A 224 -29.74 -27.41 -1.21
C TYR A 224 -29.46 -27.56 -2.70
N PHE A 225 -30.36 -27.06 -3.53
CA PHE A 225 -30.15 -26.98 -4.98
C PHE A 225 -30.07 -25.53 -5.41
N PHE A 226 -29.06 -25.19 -6.21
CA PHE A 226 -28.84 -23.88 -6.79
C PHE A 226 -28.96 -23.97 -8.32
N ASP A 227 -29.72 -23.08 -8.94
CA ASP A 227 -29.91 -23.08 -10.39
C ASP A 227 -28.63 -22.65 -11.15
N GLU A 228 -28.68 -22.61 -12.48
CA GLU A 228 -27.54 -22.17 -13.31
C GLU A 228 -27.09 -20.73 -13.05
N THR A 229 -27.96 -19.90 -12.48
CA THR A 229 -27.65 -18.53 -12.04
C THR A 229 -27.06 -18.48 -10.63
N GLY A 230 -27.01 -19.62 -9.94
CA GLY A 230 -26.58 -19.78 -8.56
C GLY A 230 -27.63 -19.43 -7.53
N ALA A 231 -28.87 -19.12 -7.94
CA ALA A 231 -29.94 -18.84 -7.01
C ALA A 231 -30.45 -20.14 -6.39
N MET A 232 -30.61 -20.13 -5.06
CA MET A 232 -31.18 -21.23 -4.31
C MET A 232 -32.62 -21.46 -4.75
N ALA A 233 -32.91 -22.67 -5.22
CA ALA A 233 -34.25 -23.07 -5.60
C ALA A 233 -35.13 -23.23 -4.36
N THR A 234 -36.40 -22.84 -4.50
CA THR A 234 -37.43 -23.03 -3.47
C THR A 234 -38.66 -23.72 -4.08
N GLY A 235 -39.44 -24.41 -3.23
CA GLY A 235 -40.60 -25.17 -3.68
C GLY A 235 -40.27 -26.58 -4.18
N LYS A 236 -41.08 -27.10 -5.11
CA LYS A 236 -40.91 -28.45 -5.64
C LYS A 236 -39.83 -28.46 -6.71
N ILE A 237 -38.82 -29.31 -6.52
CA ILE A 237 -37.73 -29.54 -7.46
C ILE A 237 -37.82 -30.98 -7.95
N THR A 238 -37.66 -31.20 -9.26
CA THR A 238 -37.53 -32.53 -9.86
C THR A 238 -36.09 -32.67 -10.32
N LEU A 239 -35.43 -33.75 -9.89
CA LEU A 239 -34.09 -34.10 -10.36
C LEU A 239 -34.20 -35.37 -11.20
N GLU A 240 -33.51 -35.38 -12.33
CA GLU A 240 -33.42 -36.54 -13.21
C GLU A 240 -32.02 -37.15 -13.12
N THR A 241 -31.85 -38.36 -13.63
CA THR A 241 -30.54 -39.01 -13.72
C THR A 241 -30.23 -39.35 -15.16
N ASP A 242 -28.96 -39.20 -15.55
CA ASP A 242 -28.51 -39.78 -16.81
C ASP A 242 -28.41 -41.31 -16.73
N GLU A 243 -28.07 -41.93 -17.86
CA GLU A 243 -27.89 -43.39 -18.01
C GLU A 243 -26.86 -44.01 -17.03
N LYS A 244 -26.02 -43.19 -16.39
CA LYS A 244 -25.02 -43.60 -15.40
C LYS A 244 -25.46 -43.32 -13.96
N GLY A 245 -26.67 -42.81 -13.77
CA GLY A 245 -27.22 -42.47 -12.45
C GLY A 245 -26.74 -41.12 -11.91
N ALA A 246 -26.05 -40.29 -12.68
CA ALA A 246 -25.63 -38.98 -12.23
C ALA A 246 -26.81 -38.00 -12.25
N LEU A 247 -27.04 -37.31 -11.12
CA LEU A 247 -28.11 -36.31 -11.01
C LEU A 247 -27.88 -35.16 -12.00
N ARG A 248 -28.96 -34.81 -12.70
CA ARG A 248 -29.08 -33.66 -13.60
C ARG A 248 -30.21 -32.78 -13.06
N GLY A 249 -29.95 -31.48 -13.02
CA GLY A 249 -30.91 -30.45 -12.64
C GLY A 249 -31.48 -29.75 -13.86
#